data_AF-A0A227J0F9-F1
#
_entry.id   AF-A0A227J0F9-F1
#
_cell.length_a   1.000
_cell.length_b   1.000
_cell.length_c   1.000
_cell.angle_alpha   90.00
_cell.angle_beta   90.00
_cell.angle_gamma   90.00
#
_symmetry.space_group_name_H-M   'P 1'
#
loop_
_entity.id
_entity.type
_entity.pdbx_description
1 polymer ?
#
loop_
_entity_poly.entity_id
_entity_poly.type
_entity_poly.pdbx_seq_one_letter_code
_entity_poly.pdbx_strand_id
1 'polypeptide(L)'
;RETIVRAAERTGVECTFVANHVVPVPKRANIHSLQVPAGFDIADNEIVRRVEPNDLVITSDIPLADEVITKGALALSSRGELYTKDTIKARLN
;
A
#
# COMPACT_ATOMS: atom_id res chain seq x y z
N ARG A 1 -4.14 9.93 -2.19
CA ARG A 1 -5.47 9.36 -1.87
C ARG A 1 -6.46 9.51 -3.03
N GLU A 2 -6.86 10.71 -3.44
CA GLU A 2 -7.89 10.89 -4.48
C GLU A 2 -7.60 10.18 -5.80
N THR A 3 -6.34 10.23 -6.27
CA THR A 3 -5.91 9.51 -7.47
C THR A 3 -6.16 8.00 -7.35
N ILE A 4 -5.92 7.43 -6.17
CA ILE A 4 -6.09 5.99 -5.91
C ILE A 4 -7.57 5.64 -5.84
N VAL A 5 -8.37 6.48 -5.17
CA VAL A 5 -9.83 6.34 -5.14
C VAL A 5 -10.39 6.37 -6.57
N ARG A 6 -10.04 7.37 -7.37
CA ARG A 6 -10.49 7.47 -8.77
C ARG A 6 -10.05 6.28 -9.61
N ALA A 7 -8.84 5.76 -9.39
CA ALA A 7 -8.36 4.58 -10.08
C ALA A 7 -9.14 3.32 -9.68
N ALA A 8 -9.37 3.10 -8.39
CA ALA A 8 -10.15 1.97 -7.88
C ALA A 8 -11.62 2.05 -8.34
N GLU A 9 -12.25 3.23 -8.32
CA GLU A 9 -13.60 3.42 -8.85
C GLU A 9 -13.69 3.09 -10.35
N ARG A 10 -12.70 3.51 -11.14
CA ARG A 10 -12.67 3.30 -12.59
C ARG A 10 -12.39 1.85 -12.98
N THR A 11 -11.57 1.15 -12.20
CA THR A 11 -11.09 -0.20 -12.53
C THR A 11 -11.87 -1.31 -11.84
N GLY A 12 -12.59 -1.00 -10.77
CA GLY A 12 -13.27 -1.99 -9.93
C GLY A 12 -12.31 -2.80 -9.05
N VAL A 13 -11.01 -2.49 -9.05
CA VAL A 13 -10.03 -3.16 -8.20
C VAL A 13 -10.33 -2.88 -6.73
N GLU A 14 -10.27 -3.91 -5.89
CA GLU A 14 -10.41 -3.78 -4.44
C GLU A 14 -9.27 -2.91 -3.88
N CYS A 15 -9.63 -1.89 -3.11
CA CYS A 15 -8.70 -0.94 -2.54
C CYS A 15 -8.96 -0.78 -1.05
N THR A 16 -7.94 -1.04 -0.23
CA THR A 16 -8.01 -0.83 1.21
C THR A 16 -6.97 0.19 1.64
N PHE A 17 -7.41 1.28 2.28
CA PHE A 17 -6.51 2.21 2.95
C PHE A 17 -6.28 1.73 4.38
N VAL A 18 -5.02 1.46 4.76
CA VAL A 18 -4.64 1.04 6.11
C VAL A 18 -3.97 2.21 6.82
N ALA A 19 -4.47 2.62 7.98
CA ALA A 19 -3.90 3.74 8.74
C ALA A 19 -4.25 3.67 10.23
N ASN A 20 -3.45 4.32 11.08
CA ASN A 20 -3.71 4.45 12.51
C ASN A 20 -4.76 5.54 12.86
N HIS A 21 -5.44 6.07 11.86
CA HIS A 21 -6.48 7.09 11.96
C HIS A 21 -7.56 6.83 10.91
N VAL A 22 -8.71 7.49 11.07
CA VAL A 22 -9.82 7.36 10.11
C VAL A 22 -9.42 7.96 8.76
N VAL A 23 -9.47 7.14 7.70
CA VAL A 23 -9.29 7.62 6.32
C VAL A 23 -10.68 7.76 5.68
N PRO A 24 -11.14 8.98 5.38
CA PRO A 24 -12.41 9.16 4.70
C PRO A 24 -12.30 8.62 3.26
N VAL A 25 -13.15 7.64 2.96
CA VAL A 25 -13.28 7.01 1.63
C VAL A 25 -14.74 7.10 1.15
N PRO A 26 -15.00 7.18 -0.17
CA PRO A 26 -16.37 7.16 -0.67
C PRO A 26 -17.06 5.84 -0.35
N LYS A 27 -18.39 5.88 -0.23
CA LYS A 27 -19.21 4.66 -0.08
C LYS A 27 -19.24 3.89 -1.40
N ARG A 28 -18.30 2.96 -1.57
CA ARG A 28 -18.18 2.05 -2.72
C ARG A 28 -17.94 0.63 -2.21
N ALA A 29 -18.40 -0.36 -2.97
CA ALA A 29 -18.25 -1.76 -2.59
C ALA A 29 -16.80 -2.22 -2.58
N ASN A 30 -15.95 -1.63 -3.45
CA ASN A 30 -14.56 -2.02 -3.65
C ASN A 30 -13.54 -1.07 -2.98
N ILE A 31 -13.98 -0.12 -2.14
CA ILE A 31 -13.08 0.85 -1.50
C ILE A 31 -13.36 0.87 0.00
N HIS A 32 -12.35 0.48 0.76
CA HIS A 32 -12.43 0.28 2.20
C HIS A 32 -11.38 1.13 2.93
N SER A 33 -11.67 1.45 4.19
CA SER A 33 -10.70 1.98 5.13
C SER A 33 -10.58 1.03 6.30
N LEU A 34 -9.37 0.60 6.61
CA LEU A 34 -9.03 -0.20 7.78
C LEU A 34 -8.25 0.68 8.75
N GLN A 35 -8.88 0.99 9.88
CA GLN A 35 -8.19 1.67 10.98
C GLN A 35 -7.48 0.63 11.85
N VAL A 36 -6.18 0.80 12.03
CA VAL A 36 -5.36 0.01 12.95
C VAL A 36 -5.09 0.78 14.24
N PRO A 37 -4.64 0.12 15.32
CA PRO A 37 -4.20 0.81 16.54
C PRO A 37 -3.08 1.83 16.27
N ALA A 38 -2.96 2.82 17.15
CA ALA A 38 -1.80 3.70 17.15
C ALA A 38 -0.54 2.93 17.57
N GLY A 39 0.59 3.30 16.97
CA GLY A 39 1.88 2.69 17.22
C GLY A 39 2.80 2.83 16.00
N PHE A 40 4.09 2.63 16.22
CA PHE A 40 5.09 2.58 15.15
C PHE A 40 4.91 1.28 14.35
N ASP A 41 5.04 1.35 13.02
CA ASP A 41 4.95 0.24 12.06
C ASP A 41 3.66 -0.60 12.10
N ILE A 42 2.63 -0.25 12.88
CA ILE A 42 1.41 -1.07 13.00
C ILE A 42 0.68 -1.16 11.66
N ALA A 43 0.60 -0.06 10.91
CA ALA A 43 -0.02 -0.04 9.60
C ALA A 43 0.78 -0.87 8.59
N ASP A 44 2.11 -0.76 8.62
CA ASP A 44 3.01 -1.44 7.70
C ASP A 44 2.97 -2.95 7.94
N ASN A 45 3.04 -3.38 9.20
CA ASN A 45 2.86 -4.78 9.61
C ASN A 45 1.50 -5.33 9.17
N GLU A 46 0.43 -4.55 9.27
CA GLU A 46 -0.91 -4.98 8.83
C GLU A 46 -0.99 -5.12 7.30
N ILE A 47 -0.31 -4.24 6.55
CA ILE A 47 -0.18 -4.34 5.10
C ILE A 47 0.59 -5.60 4.73
N VAL A 48 1.77 -5.82 5.32
CA VAL A 48 2.59 -7.03 5.08
C VAL A 48 1.83 -8.30 5.45
N ARG A 49 1.02 -8.27 6.52
CA ARG A 49 0.20 -9.42 6.92
C ARG A 49 -0.85 -9.78 5.87
N ARG A 50 -1.49 -8.77 5.25
CA ARG A 50 -2.60 -8.96 4.31
C ARG A 50 -2.20 -9.12 2.85
N VAL A 51 -1.04 -8.59 2.46
CA VAL A 51 -0.65 -8.55 1.07
C VAL A 51 -0.41 -9.97 0.54
N GLU A 52 -0.99 -10.27 -0.60
CA GLU A 52 -0.84 -11.53 -1.30
C GLU A 52 -0.06 -11.33 -2.62
N PRO A 53 0.52 -12.39 -3.20
CA PRO A 53 1.19 -12.28 -4.49
C PRO A 53 0.27 -11.66 -5.56
N ASN A 54 0.84 -10.77 -6.38
CA ASN A 54 0.15 -9.95 -7.39
C ASN A 54 -0.70 -8.76 -6.87
N ASP A 55 -0.71 -8.49 -5.56
CA ASP A 55 -1.25 -7.24 -5.05
C ASP A 55 -0.35 -6.05 -5.40
N LEU A 56 -0.91 -4.84 -5.30
CA LEU A 56 -0.19 -3.56 -5.46
C LEU A 56 -0.27 -2.75 -4.16
N VAL A 57 0.88 -2.53 -3.52
CA VAL A 57 1.02 -1.65 -2.36
C VAL A 57 1.59 -0.31 -2.78
N ILE A 58 0.97 0.77 -2.34
CA ILE A 58 1.44 2.14 -2.58
C ILE A 58 2.08 2.66 -1.30
N THR A 59 3.41 2.82 -1.30
CA THR A 59 4.17 3.25 -0.13
C THR A 59 5.35 4.14 -0.52
N SER A 60 5.78 5.02 0.39
CA SER A 60 7.07 5.73 0.26
C SER A 60 8.13 5.19 1.22
N ASP A 61 7.76 4.22 2.04
CA ASP A 61 8.66 3.56 2.98
C ASP A 61 9.39 2.41 2.29
N ILE A 62 10.72 2.43 2.38
CA ILE A 62 11.60 1.50 1.68
C ILE A 62 11.62 0.12 2.33
N PRO A 63 11.75 -0.01 3.67
CA PRO A 63 11.52 -1.27 4.38
C PRO A 63 10.21 -1.96 4.00
N LEU A 64 9.07 -1.27 4.08
CA LEU A 64 7.78 -1.86 3.68
C LEU A 64 7.78 -2.32 2.20
N ALA A 65 8.35 -1.52 1.30
CA ALA A 65 8.42 -1.88 -0.11
C ALA A 65 9.22 -3.17 -0.36
N ASP A 66 10.32 -3.39 0.39
CA ASP A 66 11.14 -4.59 0.29
C ASP A 66 10.39 -5.83 0.76
N GLU A 67 9.66 -5.74 1.87
CA GLU A 67 8.85 -6.83 2.40
C GLU A 67 7.72 -7.22 1.43
N VAL A 68 7.04 -6.23 0.85
CA VAL A 68 5.99 -6.44 -0.16
C VAL A 68 6.54 -7.17 -1.39
N ILE A 69 7.68 -6.73 -1.92
CA ILE A 69 8.32 -7.38 -3.08
C ILE A 69 8.79 -8.78 -2.73
N THR A 70 9.31 -8.98 -1.51
CA THR A 70 9.74 -10.29 -1.03
C THR A 70 8.58 -11.28 -0.97
N LYS A 71 7.36 -10.82 -0.66
CA LYS A 71 6.12 -11.63 -0.72
C LYS A 71 5.57 -11.85 -2.15
N GLY A 72 6.21 -11.31 -3.19
CA GLY A 72 5.78 -11.47 -4.58
C GLY A 72 4.67 -10.51 -5.02
N ALA A 73 4.44 -9.44 -4.24
CA ALA A 73 3.56 -8.34 -4.61
C ALA A 73 4.36 -7.19 -5.25
N LEU A 74 3.65 -6.19 -5.78
CA LEU A 74 4.22 -4.99 -6.36
C LEU A 74 4.20 -3.85 -5.33
N ALA A 75 5.30 -3.10 -5.26
CA ALA A 75 5.35 -1.87 -4.49
C ALA A 75 5.54 -0.67 -5.43
N LEU A 76 4.75 0.39 -5.23
CA LEU A 76 4.75 1.60 -6.05
C LEU A 76 4.89 2.83 -5.15
N SER A 77 5.74 3.77 -5.54
CA SER A 77 5.85 5.04 -4.86
C SER A 77 4.59 5.90 -5.04
N SER A 78 4.41 6.88 -4.17
CA SER A 78 3.34 7.88 -4.31
C SER A 78 3.43 8.70 -5.61
N ARG A 79 4.58 8.67 -6.31
CA ARG A 79 4.81 9.29 -7.61
C ARG A 79 4.60 8.35 -8.81
N GLY A 80 4.25 7.09 -8.56
CA GLY A 80 4.07 6.09 -9.63
C GLY A 80 5.37 5.44 -10.11
N GLU A 81 6.45 5.52 -9.33
CA GLU A 81 7.69 4.78 -9.61
C GLU A 81 7.57 3.38 -9.01
N LEU A 82 7.76 2.33 -9.81
CA LEU A 82 7.81 0.96 -9.29
C LEU A 82 9.09 0.75 -8.50
N TYR A 83 8.95 0.17 -7.31
CA TYR A 83 10.10 -0.38 -6.61
C TYR A 83 10.47 -1.73 -7.21
N THR A 84 11.77 -1.92 -7.34
CA THR A 84 12.43 -3.18 -7.67
C THR A 84 13.52 -3.43 -6.64
N LYS A 85 13.97 -4.68 -6.54
CA LYS A 85 15.10 -5.07 -5.67
C LYS A 85 16.32 -4.17 -5.88
N ASP A 86 16.59 -3.77 -7.12
CA ASP A 86 17.74 -2.90 -7.46
C ASP A 86 17.53 -1.46 -6.98
N THR A 87 16.33 -0.90 -7.20
CA THR A 87 16.01 0.48 -6.77
C THR A 87 15.91 0.63 -5.25
N ILE A 88 15.60 -0.45 -4.54
CA ILE A 88 15.58 -0.49 -3.07
C ILE A 88 17.00 -0.49 -2.54
N LYS A 89 17.88 -1.36 -3.06
CA LYS A 89 19.30 -1.41 -2.66
C LYS A 89 20.00 -0.07 -2.85
N ALA A 90 19.69 0.65 -3.92
CA ALA A 90 20.27 1.97 -4.18
C ALA A 90 19.85 3.05 -3.15
N ARG A 91 18.76 2.85 -2.41
CA ARG A 91 18.22 3.81 -1.43
C ARG A 91 18.59 3.48 0.02
N LEU A 92 19.14 2.29 0.27
CA LEU A 92 19.60 1.84 1.58
C LEU A 92 21.12 2.05 1.79
N ASN A 93 21.82 2.59 0.79
CA ASN A 93 23.27 2.85 0.81
C ASN A 93 23.60 4.33 1.05
#